data_AF-A0A0C1CMK9-F1
#
_entry.id   AF-A0A0C1CMK9-F1
#
_cell.length_a   1.000
_cell.length_b   1.000
_cell.length_c   1.000
_cell.angle_alpha   90.00
_cell.angle_beta   90.00
_cell.angle_gamma   90.00
#
_symmetry.space_group_name_H-M   'P 1'
#
loop_
_entity.id
_entity.type
_entity.pdbx_description
1 polymer ?
#
loop_
_entity_poly.entity_id
_entity_poly.type
_entity_poly.pdbx_seq_one_letter_code
_entity_poly.pdbx_strand_id
1 'polypeptide(L)'
;MLDQNFCEYLEFEICKAFKNSSDERIRSFWCDGISLLNEEKIYSQKYVNDNRQTNLRAYIGVDGQTEYKLILKLGKEALSKFSRNLSMKECVPKATETNWFEIDMEENVIEIQLE
;
A
#
# COMPACT_ATOMS: atom_id res chain seq x y z
N MET A 1 0.24 -5.03 -12.51
CA MET A 1 -0.07 -6.27 -11.82
C MET A 1 0.18 -6.02 -10.35
N LEU A 2 -0.50 -6.75 -9.47
CA LEU A 2 -0.14 -6.83 -8.07
C LEU A 2 0.82 -8.02 -7.92
N ASP A 3 2.11 -7.73 -7.82
CA ASP A 3 3.19 -8.70 -7.77
C ASP A 3 4.32 -8.20 -6.87
N GLN A 4 5.39 -8.99 -6.77
CA GLN A 4 6.57 -8.62 -5.99
C GLN A 4 7.18 -7.28 -6.44
N ASN A 5 7.26 -7.04 -7.76
CA ASN A 5 7.78 -5.79 -8.30
C ASN A 5 6.95 -4.57 -7.89
N PHE A 6 5.63 -4.72 -7.79
CA PHE A 6 4.74 -3.69 -7.28
C PHE A 6 4.93 -3.48 -5.78
N CYS A 7 5.08 -4.56 -5.00
CA CYS A 7 5.30 -4.50 -3.55
C CYS A 7 6.59 -3.73 -3.22
N GLU A 8 7.70 -4.06 -3.86
CA GLU A 8 8.99 -3.36 -3.70
C GLU A 8 8.90 -1.88 -4.09
N TYR A 9 8.15 -1.58 -5.16
CA TYR A 9 7.94 -0.20 -5.57
C TYR A 9 7.11 0.58 -4.55
N LEU A 10 6.04 -0.03 -4.04
CA LEU A 10 5.15 0.59 -3.06
C LEU A 10 5.89 0.82 -1.72
N GLU A 11 6.71 -0.12 -1.28
CA GLU A 11 7.57 0.00 -0.09
C GLU A 11 8.44 1.26 -0.17
N PHE A 12 9.11 1.45 -1.31
CA PHE A 12 9.97 2.62 -1.54
C PHE A 12 9.18 3.94 -1.52
N GLU A 13 7.99 3.98 -2.12
CA GLU A 13 7.16 5.18 -2.10
C GLU A 13 6.57 5.46 -0.71
N ILE A 14 6.16 4.45 0.06
CA ILE A 14 5.72 4.60 1.45
C ILE A 14 6.86 5.18 2.31
N CYS A 15 8.08 4.65 2.17
CA CYS A 15 9.25 5.18 2.87
C CYS A 15 9.48 6.68 2.61
N LYS A 16 9.27 7.15 1.37
CA LYS A 16 9.37 8.57 1.05
C LYS A 16 8.20 9.36 1.63
N ALA A 17 7.00 8.81 1.59
CA ALA A 17 5.79 9.45 2.09
C ALA A 17 5.88 9.71 3.59
N PHE A 18 6.37 8.74 4.36
CA PHE A 18 6.61 8.87 5.79
C PHE A 18 7.52 10.05 6.12
N LYS A 19 8.64 10.21 5.41
CA LYS A 19 9.57 11.33 5.61
C LYS A 19 8.92 12.70 5.39
N ASN A 20 7.91 12.78 4.53
CA ASN A 20 7.15 13.99 4.23
C ASN A 20 5.88 14.16 5.08
N SER A 21 5.62 13.25 6.03
CA SER A 21 4.43 13.29 6.86
C SER A 21 4.40 14.52 7.79
N SER A 22 3.22 15.09 7.99
CA SER A 22 2.98 16.14 8.97
C SER A 22 3.08 15.63 10.41
N ASP A 23 2.79 14.34 10.65
CA ASP A 23 2.95 13.70 11.97
C ASP A 23 4.42 13.34 12.21
N GLU A 24 5.00 13.90 13.27
CA GLU A 24 6.41 13.71 13.63
C GLU A 24 6.78 12.26 13.95
N ARG A 25 5.81 11.48 14.48
CA ARG A 25 6.02 10.07 14.83
C ARG A 25 6.25 9.26 13.57
N ILE A 26 5.40 9.49 12.56
CA ILE A 26 5.45 8.80 11.27
C ILE A 26 6.73 9.16 10.49
N ARG A 27 7.28 10.38 10.63
CA ARG A 27 8.52 10.76 9.93
C ARG A 27 9.73 9.89 10.25
N SER A 28 9.72 9.23 11.41
CA SER A 28 10.77 8.31 11.84
C SER A 28 10.56 6.87 11.36
N PHE A 29 9.40 6.56 10.77
CA PHE A 29 9.10 5.22 10.30
C PHE A 29 9.75 4.97 8.94
N TRP A 30 10.09 3.70 8.73
CA TRP A 30 10.38 3.14 7.44
C TRP A 30 9.46 1.94 7.18
N CYS A 31 9.39 1.52 5.92
CA CYS A 31 8.77 0.28 5.51
C CYS A 31 9.88 -0.63 4.98
N ASP A 32 10.08 -1.79 5.61
CA ASP A 32 11.17 -2.73 5.32
C ASP A 32 10.70 -3.96 4.51
N GLY A 33 9.49 -3.89 3.99
CA GLY A 33 8.93 -4.95 3.16
C GLY A 33 7.43 -4.87 3.04
N ILE A 34 6.95 -5.22 1.84
CA ILE A 34 5.54 -5.51 1.58
C ILE A 34 5.43 -6.89 0.96
N SER A 35 4.47 -7.67 1.41
CA SER A 35 4.25 -9.04 0.94
C SER A 35 2.78 -9.34 0.71
N LEU A 36 2.54 -10.21 -0.28
CA LEU A 36 1.23 -10.80 -0.52
C LEU A 36 0.93 -11.82 0.59
N LEU A 37 -0.28 -11.73 1.14
CA LEU A 37 -0.90 -12.81 1.92
C LEU A 37 -1.10 -14.06 1.06
N ASN A 38 -1.07 -15.24 1.67
CA ASN A 38 -1.26 -16.54 1.00
C ASN A 38 -2.71 -16.82 0.53
N GLU A 39 -3.57 -15.81 0.53
CA GLU A 39 -5.00 -15.92 0.21
C GLU A 39 -5.28 -15.41 -1.22
N GLU A 40 -5.04 -16.22 -2.24
CA GLU A 40 -5.19 -15.79 -3.65
C GLU A 40 -6.58 -15.20 -3.99
N LYS A 41 -7.64 -15.62 -3.26
CA LYS A 41 -9.01 -15.13 -3.47
C LYS A 41 -9.15 -13.62 -3.30
N ILE A 42 -8.40 -13.02 -2.36
CA ILE A 42 -8.46 -11.58 -2.09
C ILE A 42 -7.76 -10.74 -3.18
N TYR A 43 -7.03 -11.38 -4.09
CA TYR A 43 -6.44 -10.75 -5.28
C TYR A 43 -7.17 -11.14 -6.57
N SER A 44 -8.27 -11.89 -6.49
CA SER A 44 -9.04 -12.20 -7.69
C SER A 44 -9.64 -10.92 -8.29
N GLN A 45 -9.73 -10.83 -9.62
CA GLN A 45 -10.38 -9.71 -10.29
C GLN A 45 -11.80 -9.46 -9.77
N LYS A 46 -12.55 -10.55 -9.51
CA LYS A 46 -13.88 -10.46 -8.92
C LYS A 46 -13.85 -9.78 -7.56
N TYR A 47 -13.02 -10.26 -6.64
CA TYR A 47 -12.94 -9.71 -5.28
C TYR A 47 -12.54 -8.23 -5.32
N VAL A 48 -11.47 -7.89 -6.06
CA VAL A 48 -10.97 -6.52 -6.13
C VAL A 48 -11.96 -5.58 -6.80
N ASN A 49 -12.69 -6.03 -7.83
CA ASN A 49 -13.74 -5.21 -8.44
C ASN A 49 -14.94 -4.98 -7.51
N ASP A 50 -15.35 -6.01 -6.76
CA ASP A 50 -16.52 -5.95 -5.86
C ASP A 50 -16.22 -5.10 -4.62
N ASN A 51 -14.99 -5.18 -4.07
CA ASN A 51 -14.61 -4.51 -2.82
C ASN A 51 -13.83 -3.21 -3.04
N ARG A 52 -13.26 -2.99 -4.22
CA ARG A 52 -12.35 -1.88 -4.55
C ARG A 52 -11.11 -1.78 -3.67
N GLN A 53 -10.75 -2.87 -3.02
CA GLN A 53 -9.56 -2.94 -2.18
C GLN A 53 -9.07 -4.38 -2.06
N THR A 54 -7.84 -4.52 -1.57
CA THR A 54 -7.27 -5.81 -1.14
C THR A 54 -6.34 -5.61 0.05
N ASN A 55 -5.94 -6.70 0.69
CA ASN A 55 -5.08 -6.66 1.87
C ASN A 55 -3.70 -7.23 1.53
N LEU A 56 -2.68 -6.57 2.03
CA LEU A 56 -1.28 -6.97 2.00
C LEU A 56 -0.74 -6.98 3.44
N ARG A 57 0.48 -7.49 3.59
CA ARG A 57 1.26 -7.33 4.80
C ARG A 57 2.37 -6.32 4.55
N ALA A 58 2.55 -5.37 5.45
CA ALA A 58 3.68 -4.46 5.45
C ALA A 58 4.47 -4.61 6.76
N TYR A 59 5.78 -4.38 6.71
CA TYR A 59 6.62 -4.30 7.88
C TYR A 59 7.02 -2.84 8.06
N ILE A 60 6.47 -2.19 9.08
CA ILE A 60 6.55 -0.74 9.29
C ILE A 60 7.01 -0.47 10.73
N GLY A 61 7.81 0.55 10.93
CA GLY A 61 8.18 1.03 12.25
C GLY A 61 9.48 1.81 12.22
N VAL A 62 9.98 2.17 13.39
CA VAL A 62 11.31 2.78 13.53
C VAL A 62 12.41 1.74 13.26
N ASP A 63 12.14 0.48 13.61
CA ASP A 63 12.99 -0.68 13.31
C ASP A 63 12.52 -1.45 12.07
N GLY A 64 11.28 -1.21 11.63
CA GLY A 64 10.69 -1.80 10.41
C GLY A 64 10.28 -3.24 10.58
N GLN A 65 10.22 -3.73 11.82
CA GLN A 65 9.95 -5.13 12.10
C GLN A 65 8.49 -5.35 12.54
N THR A 66 7.75 -4.29 12.82
CA THR A 66 6.35 -4.42 13.25
C THR A 66 5.47 -4.72 12.05
N GLU A 67 4.70 -5.81 12.15
CA GLU A 67 3.75 -6.22 11.12
C GLU A 67 2.53 -5.30 11.13
N TYR A 68 2.24 -4.69 9.99
CA TYR A 68 1.05 -3.89 9.73
C TYR A 68 0.19 -4.60 8.68
N LYS A 69 -1.13 -4.55 8.90
CA LYS A 69 -2.10 -4.84 7.84
C LYS A 69 -2.12 -3.66 6.88
N LEU A 70 -1.79 -3.89 5.62
CA LEU A 70 -1.87 -2.88 4.57
C LEU A 70 -3.17 -3.08 3.78
N ILE A 71 -4.07 -2.10 3.84
CA ILE A 71 -5.29 -2.06 3.04
C ILE A 71 -4.99 -1.22 1.80
N LEU A 72 -4.88 -1.88 0.64
CA LEU A 72 -4.66 -1.22 -0.64
C LEU A 72 -6.01 -0.92 -1.28
N LYS A 73 -6.42 0.34 -1.27
CA LYS A 73 -7.63 0.83 -1.94
C LYS A 73 -7.30 1.18 -3.39
N LEU A 74 -8.06 0.61 -4.32
CA LEU A 74 -7.87 0.84 -5.75
C LEU A 74 -8.87 1.89 -6.23
N GLY A 75 -8.32 3.03 -6.65
CA GLY A 75 -9.06 4.06 -7.38
C GLY A 75 -9.49 3.59 -8.77
N LYS A 76 -10.10 4.50 -9.54
CA LYS A 76 -10.68 4.15 -10.84
C LYS A 76 -9.61 3.71 -11.84
N GLU A 77 -8.45 4.36 -11.83
CA GLU A 77 -7.36 4.04 -12.76
C GLU A 77 -6.70 2.70 -12.38
N ALA A 78 -6.39 2.51 -11.10
CA ALA A 78 -5.82 1.29 -10.56
C ALA A 78 -6.73 0.09 -10.81
N LEU A 79 -8.05 0.22 -10.60
CA LEU A 79 -9.02 -0.84 -10.92
C LEU A 79 -9.00 -1.20 -12.42
N SER A 80 -8.97 -0.18 -13.28
CA SER A 80 -8.88 -0.38 -14.73
C SER A 80 -7.60 -1.11 -15.12
N LYS A 81 -6.44 -0.73 -14.58
CA LYS A 81 -5.17 -1.42 -14.83
C LYS A 81 -5.14 -2.82 -14.25
N PHE A 82 -5.68 -3.02 -13.04
CA PHE A 82 -5.76 -4.31 -12.38
C PHE A 82 -6.57 -5.33 -13.18
N SER A 83 -7.77 -4.96 -13.63
CA SER A 83 -8.65 -5.82 -14.45
C SER A 83 -8.02 -6.25 -15.79
N ARG A 84 -7.07 -5.44 -16.30
CA ARG A 84 -6.33 -5.71 -17.55
C ARG A 84 -4.96 -6.34 -17.30
N ASN A 85 -4.64 -6.67 -16.06
CA ASN A 85 -3.34 -7.17 -15.62
C ASN A 85 -2.15 -6.25 -15.99
N LEU A 86 -2.37 -4.93 -16.03
CA LEU A 86 -1.37 -3.91 -16.33
C LEU A 86 -0.70 -3.40 -15.05
N SER A 87 0.52 -2.87 -15.17
CA SER A 87 1.26 -2.25 -14.06
C SER A 87 0.41 -1.18 -13.36
N MET A 88 0.39 -1.19 -12.02
CA MET A 88 -0.29 -0.17 -11.21
C MET A 88 0.70 0.82 -10.58
N LYS A 89 1.99 0.71 -10.88
CA LYS A 89 3.03 1.58 -10.29
C LYS A 89 2.74 3.07 -10.54
N GLU A 90 2.23 3.38 -11.73
CA GLU A 90 1.84 4.75 -12.11
C GLU A 90 0.60 5.27 -11.36
N CYS A 91 -0.17 4.39 -10.70
CA CYS A 91 -1.33 4.75 -9.91
C CYS A 91 -0.98 5.02 -8.44
N VAL A 92 0.27 4.80 -8.04
CA VAL A 92 0.76 5.18 -6.71
C VAL A 92 1.00 6.70 -6.72
N PRO A 93 0.31 7.47 -5.86
CA PRO A 93 0.54 8.90 -5.78
C PRO A 93 1.98 9.22 -5.42
N LYS A 94 2.47 10.38 -5.88
CA LYS A 94 3.85 10.78 -5.58
C LYS A 94 3.99 11.01 -4.08
N ALA A 95 5.15 10.68 -3.52
CA ALA A 95 5.44 10.96 -2.10
C ALA A 95 5.37 12.45 -1.68
N THR A 96 5.30 13.38 -2.63
CA THR A 96 5.06 14.82 -2.38
C THR A 96 3.58 15.16 -2.20
N GLU A 97 2.69 14.28 -2.64
CA GLU A 97 1.25 14.41 -2.47
C GLU A 97 0.89 14.01 -1.04
N THR A 98 -0.10 14.71 -0.48
CA THR A 98 -0.53 14.51 0.91
C THR A 98 -1.79 13.64 0.93
N ASN A 99 -1.99 12.91 2.03
CA ASN A 99 -3.25 12.20 2.36
C ASN A 99 -3.60 11.00 1.45
N TRP A 100 -2.63 10.41 0.75
CA TRP A 100 -2.85 9.14 0.04
C TRP A 100 -2.58 7.91 0.92
N PHE A 101 -2.13 8.12 2.16
CA PHE A 101 -2.03 7.08 3.16
C PHE A 101 -2.56 7.55 4.51
N GLU A 102 -3.09 6.60 5.28
CA GLU A 102 -3.48 6.78 6.69
C GLU A 102 -2.88 5.62 7.49
N ILE A 103 -2.41 5.89 8.71
CA ILE A 103 -1.81 4.87 9.57
C ILE A 103 -2.42 4.93 10.96
N ASP A 104 -2.85 3.76 11.44
CA ASP A 104 -3.30 3.50 12.79
C ASP A 104 -2.22 2.67 13.50
N MET A 105 -1.49 3.34 14.41
CA MET A 105 -0.41 2.72 15.17
C MET A 105 -0.91 1.87 16.35
N GLU A 106 -2.18 2.00 16.75
CA GLU A 106 -2.76 1.19 17.83
C GLU A 106 -3.20 -0.17 17.28
N GLU A 107 -3.86 -0.16 16.12
CA GLU A 107 -4.34 -1.37 15.45
C GLU A 107 -3.31 -1.97 14.46
N ASN A 108 -2.16 -1.31 14.26
CA ASN A 108 -1.16 -1.65 13.24
C ASN A 108 -1.79 -1.83 11.85
N VAL A 109 -2.56 -0.83 11.42
CA VAL A 109 -3.19 -0.80 10.10
C VAL A 109 -2.64 0.40 9.32
N ILE A 110 -2.30 0.19 8.06
CA ILE A 110 -2.02 1.26 7.11
C ILE A 110 -2.97 1.13 5.93
N GLU A 111 -3.57 2.24 5.53
CA GLU A 111 -4.41 2.33 4.35
C GLU A 111 -3.67 3.11 3.28
N ILE A 112 -3.67 2.59 2.05
CA ILE A 112 -3.03 3.21 0.89
C ILE A 112 -4.09 3.42 -0.19
N GLN A 113 -4.22 4.66 -0.66
CA GLN A 113 -5.11 5.03 -1.75
C GLN A 113 -4.32 5.14 -3.05
N LEU A 114 -4.66 4.30 -4.02
CA LEU A 114 -4.21 4.44 -5.41
C LEU A 114 -5.23 5.25 -6.21
N GLU A 115 -4.79 5.95 -7.26
CA GLU A 115 -5.66 6.62 -8.25
C GLU A 115 -6.38 5.63 -9.18
#